data_AF-A0A2I0WQV4-F1
#
_entry.id   AF-A0A2I0WQV4-F1
#
_cell.length_a   1.000
_cell.length_b   1.000
_cell.length_c   1.000
_cell.angle_alpha   90.00
_cell.angle_beta   90.00
_cell.angle_gamma   90.00
#
_symmetry.space_group_name_H-M   'P 1'
#
loop_
_entity.id
_entity.type
_entity.pdbx_description
1 polymer ?
#
loop_
_entity_poly.entity_id
_entity_poly.type
_entity_poly.pdbx_seq_one_letter_code
_entity_poly.pdbx_strand_id
1 'polypeptide(L)'
;MYSTCSLPITSHSSAIAAPALSPAARSFSSSNGSGAFPFSLRLHFTGEITDKRPSAKTWTGIPSIEAKAKTRSESRTARHERVRKKVHGTPERPRMCVFRSNKHLYVQVIDDTKMHTLAAASTMQKPVIEEIDFSSGPTIEVAKKVGEAIAKSCLDKGITQVAFDRGGYPYHGRVQALADAAREHGLLF
;
A
#
# COMPACT_ATOMS: atom_id res chain seq x y z
N MET A 1 27.90 16.48 62.80
CA MET A 1 28.69 15.26 62.59
C MET A 1 27.94 14.41 61.56
N TYR A 2 28.18 14.72 60.28
CA TYR A 2 28.68 13.82 59.21
C TYR A 2 27.59 12.89 58.66
N SER A 3 27.37 12.71 57.36
CA SER A 3 28.04 13.19 56.16
C SER A 3 27.11 12.84 54.98
N THR A 4 26.86 13.80 54.10
CA THR A 4 26.20 13.62 52.81
C THR A 4 27.21 13.09 51.80
N CYS A 5 27.05 11.83 51.36
CA CYS A 5 27.86 11.28 50.27
C CYS A 5 27.13 11.41 48.94
N SER A 6 27.45 12.50 48.25
CA SER A 6 27.38 12.68 46.80
C SER A 6 28.52 11.88 46.14
N LEU A 7 28.29 11.12 45.06
CA LEU A 7 29.32 10.64 44.10
C LEU A 7 28.66 10.06 42.81
N PRO A 8 29.40 9.94 41.68
CA PRO A 8 29.05 10.64 40.45
C PRO A 8 28.70 9.77 39.23
N ILE A 9 28.25 10.48 38.19
CA ILE A 9 28.05 10.11 36.78
C ILE A 9 29.25 9.33 36.20
N THR A 10 29.01 8.19 35.54
CA THR A 10 29.93 7.67 34.51
C THR A 10 29.16 7.21 33.27
N SER A 11 29.35 7.95 32.19
CA SER A 11 28.92 7.69 30.83
C SER A 11 29.83 6.63 30.20
N HIS A 12 29.28 5.51 29.75
CA HIS A 12 29.99 4.59 28.86
C HIS A 12 29.49 4.79 27.43
N SER A 13 30.23 5.64 26.72
CA SER A 13 30.18 5.80 25.27
C SER A 13 31.12 4.76 24.65
N SER A 14 30.58 3.67 24.12
CA SER A 14 31.33 2.72 23.28
C SER A 14 30.97 2.97 21.81
N ALA A 15 31.69 3.91 21.22
CA ALA A 15 31.73 4.12 19.77
C ALA A 15 32.44 2.93 19.11
N ILE A 16 31.69 2.04 18.47
CA ILE A 16 32.24 1.00 17.59
C ILE A 16 32.50 1.63 16.23
N ALA A 17 33.78 1.82 15.93
CA ALA A 17 34.28 2.31 14.66
C ALA A 17 34.04 1.25 13.56
N ALA A 18 33.32 1.63 12.50
CA ALA A 18 33.20 0.84 11.28
C ALA A 18 34.34 1.23 10.31
N PRO A 19 35.14 0.27 9.80
CA PRO A 19 36.16 0.57 8.80
C PRO A 19 35.55 0.78 7.40
N ALA A 20 35.97 1.88 6.77
CA ALA A 20 35.60 2.28 5.42
C ALA A 20 36.07 1.25 4.37
N LEU A 21 35.13 0.73 3.59
CA LEU A 21 35.40 -0.04 2.37
C LEU A 21 35.63 0.93 1.20
N SER A 22 36.83 0.85 0.64
CA SER A 22 37.31 1.55 -0.55
C SER A 22 36.51 1.19 -1.82
N PRO A 23 36.13 2.15 -2.68
CA PRO A 23 35.55 1.86 -3.98
C PRO A 23 36.68 1.58 -5.00
N ALA A 24 36.92 0.30 -5.29
CA ALA A 24 37.75 -0.09 -6.42
C ALA A 24 37.01 0.22 -7.74
N ALA A 25 37.33 1.38 -8.32
CA ALA A 25 37.00 1.72 -9.69
C ALA A 25 37.70 0.74 -10.65
N ARG A 26 36.92 -0.10 -11.33
CA ARG A 26 37.37 -0.79 -12.55
C ARG A 26 36.81 -0.05 -13.75
N SER A 27 37.65 0.80 -14.33
CA SER A 27 37.49 1.41 -15.65
C SER A 27 37.61 0.31 -16.71
N PHE A 28 36.48 -0.04 -17.33
CA PHE A 28 36.47 -0.90 -18.51
C PHE A 28 36.75 -0.02 -19.73
N SER A 29 38.00 -0.06 -20.22
CA SER A 29 38.41 0.58 -21.46
C SER A 29 37.98 -0.28 -22.65
N SER A 30 36.97 0.17 -23.40
CA SER A 30 36.62 -0.44 -24.69
C SER A 30 37.57 0.10 -25.77
N SER A 31 38.58 -0.69 -26.13
CA SER A 31 39.35 -0.49 -27.35
C SER A 31 38.48 -0.85 -28.55
N ASN A 32 37.99 0.18 -29.27
CA ASN A 32 37.35 0.00 -30.57
C ASN A 32 38.42 -0.40 -31.60
N GLY A 33 38.52 -1.69 -31.89
CA GLY A 33 39.31 -2.23 -32.98
C GLY A 33 38.66 -1.95 -34.34
N SER A 34 39.32 -1.09 -35.10
CA SER A 34 39.07 -0.83 -36.52
C SER A 34 39.51 -2.01 -37.37
N GLY A 35 38.58 -2.92 -37.65
CA GLY A 35 38.75 -4.00 -38.63
C GLY A 35 38.19 -3.61 -39.99
N ALA A 36 39.01 -2.94 -40.81
CA ALA A 36 38.73 -2.74 -42.23
C ALA A 36 38.95 -4.08 -42.96
N PHE A 37 37.87 -4.71 -43.42
CA PHE A 37 37.95 -5.84 -44.36
C PHE A 37 37.63 -5.35 -45.77
N PRO A 38 38.60 -5.40 -46.70
CA PRO A 38 38.36 -5.11 -48.10
C PRO A 38 38.03 -6.42 -48.81
N PHE A 39 36.77 -6.64 -49.18
CA PHE A 39 36.52 -7.49 -50.34
C PHE A 39 35.21 -7.12 -51.01
N SER A 40 35.36 -6.32 -52.06
CA SER A 40 34.36 -6.10 -53.08
C SER A 40 34.08 -7.40 -53.82
N LEU A 41 32.91 -7.99 -53.58
CA LEU A 41 32.23 -8.77 -54.60
C LEU A 41 30.80 -8.22 -54.76
N ARG A 42 30.68 -7.28 -55.70
CA ARG A 42 29.42 -6.71 -56.14
C ARG A 42 28.69 -7.77 -56.97
N LEU A 43 27.91 -8.62 -56.32
CA LEU A 43 26.89 -9.40 -57.02
C LEU A 43 25.80 -8.43 -57.47
N HIS A 44 25.74 -8.19 -58.79
CA HIS A 44 24.61 -7.52 -59.43
C HIS A 44 23.40 -8.45 -59.36
N PHE A 45 22.64 -8.36 -58.26
CA PHE A 45 21.32 -8.97 -58.14
C PHE A 45 20.28 -7.97 -58.66
N THR A 46 19.96 -8.06 -59.94
CA THR A 46 18.90 -7.27 -60.61
C THR A 46 17.51 -7.90 -60.38
N GLY A 47 17.18 -8.22 -59.13
CA GLY A 47 15.85 -8.66 -58.74
C GLY A 47 15.21 -7.59 -57.88
N GLU A 48 14.11 -7.00 -58.35
CA GLU A 48 13.24 -6.20 -57.47
C GLU A 48 12.73 -7.11 -56.35
N ILE A 49 13.31 -6.97 -55.15
CA ILE A 49 12.74 -7.51 -53.93
C ILE A 49 11.48 -6.69 -53.68
N THR A 50 10.35 -7.09 -54.27
CA THR A 50 9.06 -6.60 -53.80
C THR A 50 8.87 -7.20 -52.41
N ASP A 51 9.28 -6.46 -51.39
CA ASP A 51 9.16 -6.80 -49.98
C ASP A 51 7.67 -6.69 -49.61
N LYS A 52 6.83 -7.54 -50.21
CA LYS A 52 5.43 -7.70 -49.81
C LYS A 52 5.43 -8.48 -48.51
N ARG A 53 5.82 -7.81 -47.42
CA ARG A 53 5.45 -8.24 -46.08
C ARG A 53 3.94 -8.46 -46.11
N PRO A 54 3.43 -9.68 -45.87
CA PRO A 54 1.99 -9.87 -45.78
C PRO A 54 1.47 -8.89 -44.72
N SER A 55 0.52 -8.03 -45.10
CA SER A 55 -0.04 -7.05 -44.19
C SER A 55 -0.59 -7.79 -42.97
N ALA A 56 -0.33 -7.28 -41.77
CA ALA A 56 -0.76 -7.84 -40.49
C ALA A 56 -2.30 -7.81 -40.28
N LYS A 57 -3.03 -8.47 -41.18
CA LYS A 57 -4.48 -8.63 -41.26
C LYS A 57 -4.66 -10.04 -41.83
N THR A 58 -5.13 -11.07 -41.15
CA THR A 58 -6.12 -11.16 -40.07
C THR A 58 -6.02 -12.56 -39.44
N TRP A 59 -5.55 -12.67 -38.19
CA TRP A 59 -5.87 -13.84 -37.37
C TRP A 59 -7.27 -13.64 -36.76
N THR A 60 -8.30 -13.68 -37.60
CA THR A 60 -9.70 -13.65 -37.15
C THR A 60 -10.09 -15.03 -36.66
N GLY A 61 -9.90 -15.28 -35.37
CA GLY A 61 -10.25 -16.57 -34.74
C GLY A 61 -9.73 -16.81 -33.33
N ILE A 62 -8.95 -15.91 -32.74
CA ILE A 62 -8.52 -16.05 -31.34
C ILE A 62 -9.72 -15.63 -30.46
N PRO A 63 -10.26 -16.51 -29.59
CA PRO A 63 -11.26 -16.09 -28.63
C PRO A 63 -10.63 -14.99 -27.75
N SER A 64 -11.21 -13.80 -27.77
CA SER A 64 -10.83 -12.75 -26.85
C SER A 64 -11.24 -13.20 -25.45
N ILE A 65 -10.25 -13.63 -24.65
CA ILE A 65 -10.47 -13.90 -23.23
C ILE A 65 -10.61 -12.53 -22.56
N GLU A 66 -11.84 -12.02 -22.50
CA GLU A 66 -12.15 -10.79 -21.79
C GLU A 66 -12.19 -11.06 -20.28
N ALA A 67 -11.42 -10.28 -19.51
CA ALA A 67 -11.46 -10.36 -18.06
C ALA A 67 -12.86 -9.92 -17.56
N LYS A 68 -13.45 -10.74 -16.66
CA LYS A 68 -14.79 -10.51 -16.09
C LYS A 68 -14.94 -9.17 -15.35
N ALA A 69 -13.84 -8.63 -14.81
CA ALA A 69 -13.79 -7.29 -14.24
C ALA A 69 -12.80 -6.45 -15.06
N LYS A 70 -13.28 -5.37 -15.66
CA LYS A 70 -12.54 -4.56 -16.62
C LYS A 70 -11.75 -3.45 -15.93
N THR A 71 -12.22 -2.98 -14.79
CA THR A 71 -11.57 -1.89 -14.03
C THR A 71 -11.06 -2.31 -12.65
N ARG A 72 -10.08 -1.55 -12.11
CA ARG A 72 -9.56 -1.72 -10.74
C ARG A 72 -10.68 -1.57 -9.69
N SER A 73 -11.65 -0.69 -9.96
CA SER A 73 -12.79 -0.46 -9.05
C SER A 73 -13.70 -1.68 -9.00
N GLU A 74 -14.09 -2.23 -10.14
CA GLU A 74 -14.91 -3.46 -10.23
C GLU A 74 -14.21 -4.64 -9.53
N SER A 75 -12.92 -4.83 -9.79
CA SER A 75 -12.13 -5.88 -9.14
C SER A 75 -12.12 -5.73 -7.61
N ARG A 76 -12.03 -4.50 -7.10
CA ARG A 76 -12.11 -4.23 -5.65
C ARG A 76 -13.51 -4.51 -5.12
N THR A 77 -14.57 -4.07 -5.80
CA THR A 77 -15.96 -4.31 -5.41
C THR A 77 -16.26 -5.81 -5.34
N ALA A 78 -15.86 -6.59 -6.34
CA ALA A 78 -16.03 -8.04 -6.34
C ALA A 78 -15.28 -8.74 -5.18
N ARG A 79 -14.09 -8.26 -4.81
CA ARG A 79 -13.36 -8.76 -3.61
C ARG A 79 -14.08 -8.38 -2.33
N HIS A 80 -14.59 -7.15 -2.23
CA HIS A 80 -15.31 -6.67 -1.06
C HIS A 80 -16.60 -7.46 -0.83
N GLU A 81 -17.40 -7.68 -1.88
CA GLU A 81 -18.59 -8.54 -1.82
C GLU A 81 -18.26 -9.96 -1.35
N ARG A 82 -17.16 -10.54 -1.85
CA ARG A 82 -16.71 -11.87 -1.42
C ARG A 82 -16.36 -11.93 0.07
N VAL A 83 -15.75 -10.88 0.62
CA VAL A 83 -15.44 -10.77 2.05
C VAL A 83 -16.73 -10.61 2.85
N ARG A 84 -17.66 -9.77 2.37
CA ARG A 84 -18.97 -9.52 3.00
C ARG A 84 -19.85 -10.76 3.10
N LYS A 85 -19.67 -11.77 2.23
CA LYS A 85 -20.35 -13.06 2.37
C LYS A 85 -20.01 -13.80 3.68
N LYS A 86 -18.90 -13.46 4.34
CA LYS A 86 -18.49 -14.07 5.61
C LYS A 86 -18.63 -13.10 6.78
N VAL A 87 -18.27 -11.84 6.59
CA VAL A 87 -18.27 -10.82 7.64
C VAL A 87 -19.62 -10.09 7.67
N HIS A 88 -20.39 -10.31 8.72
CA HIS A 88 -21.71 -9.69 8.95
C HIS A 88 -21.67 -8.89 10.25
N GLY A 89 -22.26 -7.69 10.25
CA GLY A 89 -22.39 -6.85 11.43
C GLY A 89 -23.67 -7.15 12.19
N THR A 90 -23.54 -7.54 13.46
CA THR A 90 -24.66 -7.65 14.42
C THR A 90 -24.66 -6.45 15.36
N PRO A 91 -25.74 -6.20 16.13
CA PRO A 91 -25.74 -5.14 17.14
C PRO A 91 -24.66 -5.35 18.22
N GLU A 92 -24.35 -6.60 18.56
CA GLU A 92 -23.29 -6.94 19.53
C GLU A 92 -21.88 -6.81 18.94
N ARG A 93 -21.73 -7.19 17.65
CA ARG A 93 -20.48 -7.12 16.92
C ARG A 93 -20.67 -6.38 15.59
N PRO A 94 -20.70 -5.03 15.62
CA PRO A 94 -20.86 -4.24 14.40
C PRO A 94 -19.69 -4.43 13.43
N ARG A 95 -19.94 -4.26 12.14
CA ARG A 95 -18.92 -4.42 11.10
C ARG A 95 -18.15 -3.12 10.90
N MET A 96 -16.85 -3.15 11.11
CA MET A 96 -15.94 -2.03 10.83
C MET A 96 -15.40 -2.12 9.40
N CYS A 97 -15.92 -1.28 8.51
CA CYS A 97 -15.55 -1.21 7.10
C CYS A 97 -14.47 -0.16 6.85
N VAL A 98 -13.39 -0.57 6.16
CA VAL A 98 -12.30 0.33 5.75
C VAL A 98 -12.40 0.66 4.26
N PHE A 99 -12.41 1.94 3.91
CA PHE A 99 -12.32 2.42 2.54
C PHE A 99 -11.13 3.36 2.35
N ARG A 100 -10.24 3.00 1.43
CA ARG A 100 -9.07 3.80 1.06
C ARG A 100 -9.23 4.37 -0.34
N SER A 101 -9.27 5.68 -0.48
CA SER A 101 -9.16 6.36 -1.78
C SER A 101 -7.70 6.64 -2.12
N ASN A 102 -7.44 7.36 -3.22
CA ASN A 102 -6.07 7.76 -3.55
C ASN A 102 -5.50 8.75 -2.51
N LYS A 103 -6.35 9.68 -2.05
CA LYS A 103 -5.94 10.78 -1.15
C LYS A 103 -6.40 10.62 0.29
N HIS A 104 -7.46 9.86 0.56
CA HIS A 104 -8.11 9.84 1.87
C HIS A 104 -8.38 8.42 2.37
N LEU A 105 -8.57 8.31 3.68
CA LEU A 105 -8.95 7.08 4.37
C LEU A 105 -10.24 7.32 5.15
N TYR A 106 -11.17 6.39 5.02
CA TYR A 106 -12.47 6.41 5.66
C TYR A 106 -12.71 5.08 6.38
N VAL A 107 -13.27 5.16 7.57
CA VAL A 107 -13.67 4.01 8.36
C VAL A 107 -15.08 4.24 8.88
N GLN A 108 -15.91 3.20 8.82
CA GLN A 108 -17.28 3.22 9.31
C GLN A 108 -17.55 1.96 10.11
N VAL A 109 -18.27 2.11 11.22
CA VAL A 109 -18.78 1.01 12.03
C VAL A 109 -20.28 0.94 11.82
N ILE A 110 -20.74 -0.18 11.25
CA ILE A 110 -22.09 -0.33 10.72
C ILE A 110 -22.76 -1.53 11.40
N ASP A 111 -24.00 -1.32 11.84
CA ASP A 111 -24.92 -2.39 12.19
C ASP A 111 -25.73 -2.75 10.94
N ASP A 112 -25.46 -3.93 10.38
CA ASP A 112 -26.11 -4.37 9.14
C ASP A 112 -27.59 -4.76 9.37
N THR A 113 -28.00 -5.04 10.63
CA THR A 113 -29.40 -5.39 10.96
C THR A 113 -30.32 -4.17 10.91
N LYS A 114 -29.83 -3.03 11.40
CA LYS A 114 -30.54 -1.74 11.41
C LYS A 114 -30.20 -0.88 10.20
N MET A 115 -29.25 -1.31 9.37
CA MET A 115 -28.66 -0.54 8.27
C MET A 115 -28.20 0.86 8.72
N HIS A 116 -27.64 0.94 9.93
CA HIS A 116 -27.30 2.19 10.58
C HIS A 116 -25.81 2.26 10.89
N THR A 117 -25.19 3.40 10.58
CA THR A 117 -23.78 3.66 10.88
C THR A 117 -23.67 4.22 12.29
N LEU A 118 -23.06 3.45 13.18
CA LEU A 118 -22.89 3.82 14.58
C LEU A 118 -21.78 4.85 14.74
N ALA A 119 -20.63 4.65 14.11
CA ALA A 119 -19.50 5.58 14.19
C ALA A 119 -18.80 5.69 12.83
N ALA A 120 -18.20 6.86 12.55
CA ALA A 120 -17.44 7.09 11.33
C ALA A 120 -16.24 7.99 11.62
N ALA A 121 -15.09 7.61 11.07
CA ALA A 121 -13.86 8.37 11.14
C ALA A 121 -13.31 8.57 9.74
N SER A 122 -12.82 9.78 9.45
CA SER A 122 -12.19 10.06 8.16
C SER A 122 -11.05 11.05 8.29
N THR A 123 -10.11 10.98 7.35
CA THR A 123 -9.04 11.98 7.24
C THR A 123 -9.55 13.38 6.90
N MET A 124 -10.85 13.55 6.59
CA MET A 124 -11.45 14.85 6.32
C MET A 124 -12.15 15.47 7.55
N GLN A 125 -12.16 14.78 8.69
CA GLN A 125 -12.70 15.35 9.91
C GLN A 125 -11.70 16.34 10.51
N LYS A 126 -12.20 17.48 11.00
CA LYS A 126 -11.43 18.55 11.66
C LYS A 126 -10.32 18.03 12.60
N PRO A 127 -10.59 17.12 13.56
CA PRO A 127 -9.54 16.64 14.47
C PRO A 127 -8.38 15.92 13.78
N VAL A 128 -8.61 15.30 12.61
CA VAL A 128 -7.56 14.55 11.90
C VAL A 128 -6.82 15.45 10.90
N ILE A 129 -7.51 16.44 10.32
CA ILE A 129 -6.90 17.41 9.40
C ILE A 129 -5.89 18.28 10.15
N GLU A 130 -6.26 18.79 11.33
CA GLU A 130 -5.42 19.71 12.11
C GLU A 130 -4.12 19.06 12.60
N GLU A 131 -4.14 17.74 12.84
CA GLU A 131 -2.97 17.03 13.33
C GLU A 131 -1.98 16.63 12.22
N ILE A 132 -2.42 16.46 10.97
CA ILE A 132 -1.59 15.82 9.94
C ILE A 132 -1.87 16.38 8.54
N ASP A 133 -0.90 17.13 8.04
CA ASP A 133 -0.85 17.53 6.64
C ASP A 133 -0.17 16.45 5.79
N PHE A 134 -0.89 15.90 4.83
CA PHE A 134 -0.33 14.97 3.85
C PHE A 134 -0.65 15.41 2.42
N SER A 135 0.39 15.55 1.60
CA SER A 135 0.28 16.15 0.25
C SER A 135 -0.28 15.19 -0.81
N SER A 136 0.17 13.93 -0.81
CA SER A 136 -0.09 12.98 -1.92
C SER A 136 -1.01 11.81 -1.58
N GLY A 137 -1.23 11.51 -0.30
CA GLY A 137 -2.16 10.47 0.15
C GLY A 137 -1.94 10.08 1.62
N PRO A 138 -2.79 9.18 2.16
CA PRO A 138 -2.73 8.85 3.57
C PRO A 138 -1.51 7.97 3.84
N THR A 139 -0.61 8.44 4.71
CA THR A 139 0.57 7.71 5.21
C THR A 139 0.15 6.67 6.26
N ILE A 140 1.08 5.83 6.70
CA ILE A 140 0.85 4.85 7.78
C ILE A 140 0.47 5.56 9.08
N GLU A 141 1.10 6.70 9.40
CA GLU A 141 0.81 7.52 10.58
C GLU A 141 -0.63 8.03 10.59
N VAL A 142 -1.11 8.52 9.44
CA VAL A 142 -2.51 8.93 9.24
C VAL A 142 -3.46 7.76 9.52
N ALA A 143 -3.11 6.56 9.07
CA ALA A 143 -3.94 5.38 9.30
C ALA A 143 -4.02 5.00 10.78
N LYS A 144 -2.91 5.12 11.53
CA LYS A 144 -2.89 4.92 12.99
C LYS A 144 -3.84 5.89 13.67
N LYS A 145 -3.70 7.19 13.38
CA LYS A 145 -4.51 8.27 13.94
C LYS A 145 -6.00 8.12 13.67
N VAL A 146 -6.38 7.73 12.45
CA VAL A 146 -7.78 7.38 12.14
C VAL A 146 -8.26 6.17 12.95
N GLY A 147 -7.38 5.19 13.18
CA GLY A 147 -7.63 4.04 14.07
C GLY A 147 -7.88 4.44 15.53
N GLU A 148 -7.10 5.38 16.06
CA GLU A 148 -7.31 5.91 17.42
C GLU A 148 -8.63 6.69 17.53
N ALA A 149 -8.91 7.53 16.52
CA ALA A 149 -10.11 8.36 16.49
C ALA A 149 -11.40 7.51 16.40
N ILE A 150 -11.42 6.47 15.56
CA ILE A 150 -12.57 5.57 15.50
C ILE A 150 -12.71 4.77 16.79
N ALA A 151 -11.59 4.41 17.44
CA ALA A 151 -11.65 3.63 18.65
C ALA A 151 -12.32 4.39 19.80
N LYS A 152 -11.86 5.62 20.04
CA LYS A 152 -12.49 6.54 21.01
C LYS A 152 -13.98 6.73 20.73
N SER A 153 -14.33 6.99 19.47
CA SER A 153 -15.72 7.17 19.05
C SER A 153 -16.61 5.95 19.28
N CYS A 154 -16.04 4.74 19.26
CA CYS A 154 -16.77 3.49 19.53
C CYS A 154 -16.94 3.25 21.03
N LEU A 155 -15.89 3.51 21.82
CA LEU A 155 -15.93 3.40 23.27
C LEU A 155 -16.93 4.38 23.88
N ASP A 156 -17.00 5.61 23.38
CA ASP A 156 -18.00 6.61 23.79
C ASP A 156 -19.44 6.13 23.57
N LYS A 157 -19.64 5.22 22.62
CA LYS A 157 -20.93 4.60 22.28
C LYS A 157 -21.13 3.24 22.94
N GLY A 158 -20.20 2.80 23.78
CA GLY A 158 -20.24 1.51 24.46
C GLY A 158 -19.98 0.29 23.57
N ILE A 159 -19.36 0.47 22.41
CA ILE A 159 -19.07 -0.61 21.46
C ILE A 159 -17.62 -1.08 21.67
N THR A 160 -17.45 -2.31 22.16
CA THR A 160 -16.13 -2.90 22.45
C THR A 160 -15.72 -3.96 21.44
N GLN A 161 -16.68 -4.73 20.91
CA GLN A 161 -16.43 -5.81 19.96
C GLN A 161 -16.85 -5.38 18.55
N VAL A 162 -15.98 -5.62 17.56
CA VAL A 162 -16.28 -5.33 16.15
C VAL A 162 -15.81 -6.46 15.24
N ALA A 163 -16.37 -6.52 14.04
CA ALA A 163 -15.91 -7.41 12.98
C ALA A 163 -15.14 -6.60 11.94
N PHE A 164 -13.85 -6.90 11.73
CA PHE A 164 -13.01 -6.14 10.81
C PHE A 164 -13.25 -6.51 9.34
N ASP A 165 -13.71 -5.53 8.56
CA ASP A 165 -13.90 -5.64 7.11
C ASP A 165 -12.87 -4.77 6.38
N ARG A 166 -11.88 -5.45 5.79
CA ARG A 166 -10.79 -4.85 5.01
C ARG A 166 -11.20 -4.19 3.69
N GLY A 167 -12.49 -4.15 3.33
CA GLY A 167 -12.97 -3.32 2.21
C GLY A 167 -12.53 -3.80 0.81
N GLY A 168 -12.08 -5.06 0.69
CA GLY A 168 -11.50 -5.60 -0.53
C GLY A 168 -10.03 -5.25 -0.76
N TYR A 169 -9.36 -4.62 0.22
CA TYR A 169 -7.92 -4.38 0.23
C TYR A 169 -7.16 -5.53 0.93
N PRO A 170 -5.90 -5.79 0.56
CA PRO A 170 -5.04 -6.70 1.29
C PRO A 170 -4.82 -6.21 2.73
N TYR A 171 -4.74 -7.14 3.68
CA TYR A 171 -4.36 -6.82 5.06
C TYR A 171 -2.85 -6.61 5.13
N HIS A 172 -2.41 -5.40 4.83
CA HIS A 172 -1.00 -5.01 4.84
C HIS A 172 -0.89 -3.48 4.95
N GLY A 173 0.28 -3.01 5.37
CA GLY A 173 0.66 -1.60 5.41
C GLY A 173 -0.37 -0.76 6.16
N ARG A 174 -1.03 0.16 5.44
CA ARG A 174 -1.99 1.12 6.03
C ARG A 174 -3.23 0.46 6.65
N VAL A 175 -3.72 -0.62 6.07
CA VAL A 175 -4.91 -1.33 6.59
C VAL A 175 -4.56 -2.07 7.88
N GLN A 176 -3.35 -2.65 7.93
CA GLN A 176 -2.82 -3.31 9.11
C GLN A 176 -2.56 -2.30 10.23
N ALA A 177 -1.87 -1.19 9.93
CA ALA A 177 -1.58 -0.15 10.93
C ALA A 177 -2.84 0.47 11.54
N LEU A 178 -3.92 0.63 10.75
CA LEU A 178 -5.20 1.07 11.27
C LEU A 178 -5.82 0.05 12.24
N ALA A 179 -5.75 -1.24 11.89
CA ALA A 179 -6.25 -2.30 12.74
C ALA A 179 -5.44 -2.42 14.04
N ASP A 180 -4.11 -2.36 13.95
CA ASP A 180 -3.24 -2.44 15.12
C ASP A 180 -3.50 -1.27 16.08
N ALA A 181 -3.62 -0.04 15.55
CA ALA A 181 -4.00 1.13 16.36
C ALA A 181 -5.39 0.95 17.01
N ALA A 182 -6.39 0.47 16.28
CA ALA A 182 -7.72 0.25 16.87
C ALA A 182 -7.70 -0.79 18.01
N ARG A 183 -6.81 -1.80 17.93
CA ARG A 183 -6.61 -2.80 18.99
C ARG A 183 -5.92 -2.21 20.22
N GLU A 184 -4.88 -1.40 20.00
CA GLU A 184 -4.16 -0.71 21.09
C GLU A 184 -5.09 0.20 21.90
N HIS A 185 -6.07 0.83 21.24
CA HIS A 185 -7.06 1.70 21.88
C HIS A 185 -8.32 0.96 22.36
N GLY A 186 -8.28 -0.37 22.48
CA GLY A 186 -9.27 -1.15 23.24
C GLY A 186 -10.41 -1.78 22.45
N LEU A 187 -10.40 -1.74 21.11
CA LEU A 187 -11.37 -2.53 20.32
C LEU A 187 -10.91 -3.98 20.17
N LEU A 188 -11.86 -4.90 20.37
CA LEU A 188 -11.64 -6.34 20.27
C LEU A 188 -12.17 -6.85 18.91
N PHE A 189 -11.27 -7.34 18.05
CA PHE A 189 -11.61 -7.95 16.76
C PHE A 189 -10.56 -8.87 16.14
#